data_AF-G3MMI6-F1
#
_entry.id   AF-G3MMI6-F1
#
_cell.length_a   1.000
_cell.length_b   1.000
_cell.length_c   1.000
_cell.angle_alpha   90.00
_cell.angle_beta   90.00
_cell.angle_gamma   90.00
#
_symmetry.space_group_name_H-M   'P 1'
#
loop_
_entity.id
_entity.type
_entity.pdbx_description
1 polymer ?
#
loop_
_entity_poly.entity_id
_entity_poly.type
_entity_poly.pdbx_seq_one_letter_code
_entity_poly.pdbx_strand_id
1 'polypeptide(L)'
;MIWTEPAKRDLRAALNQAGDPAPEVILAVSSDSELFHKELIELSDVFVLVDHHIPREAGSQCKVTFPSVSPRTSSITSPMLITKDLMQRSSENKTFCISINLAVLKFATDAGNPGSRCDSEDEVAYSEVCQLNSAVPVYDMNWMTASLSDSRQFYTFEKAEMLLSKVLFLKAWFPTLCVAAFHAELDAVDREACPQSEQYARLLSVRKALDSAVHGENHWKRNAVDVA
;
A
#
# COMPACT_ATOMS: atom_id res chain seq x y z
N MET A 1 23.25 2.25 -6.19
CA MET A 1 23.52 2.46 -7.63
C MET A 1 23.38 3.94 -7.90
N ILE A 2 24.48 4.66 -8.21
CA ILE A 2 24.47 6.12 -8.38
C ILE A 2 24.19 6.43 -9.85
N TRP A 3 23.03 7.02 -10.15
CA TRP A 3 22.67 7.43 -11.51
C TRP A 3 23.37 8.76 -11.82
N THR A 4 24.29 8.76 -12.79
CA THR A 4 24.91 9.99 -13.29
C THR A 4 23.94 10.74 -14.22
N GLU A 5 23.95 12.07 -14.23
CA GLU A 5 23.14 12.93 -15.12
C GLU A 5 23.02 12.47 -16.60
N PRO A 6 24.08 11.95 -17.25
CA PRO A 6 23.98 11.41 -18.60
C PRO A 6 22.95 10.27 -18.72
N ALA A 7 22.95 9.32 -17.79
CA ALA A 7 22.08 8.14 -17.81
C ALA A 7 20.59 8.50 -17.65
N LYS A 8 20.28 9.62 -17.00
CA LYS A 8 18.90 10.13 -16.87
C LYS A 8 18.35 10.63 -18.20
N ARG A 9 19.15 11.43 -18.91
CA ARG A 9 18.80 11.93 -20.25
C ARG A 9 18.61 10.77 -21.22
N ASP A 10 19.42 9.72 -21.08
CA ASP A 10 19.36 8.55 -21.97
C ASP A 10 18.04 7.78 -21.84
N LEU A 11 17.52 7.54 -20.62
CA LEU A 11 16.26 6.82 -20.45
C LEU A 11 15.07 7.61 -21.02
N ARG A 12 14.93 8.90 -20.68
CA ARG A 12 13.81 9.70 -21.19
C ARG A 12 13.91 9.98 -22.68
N ALA A 13 15.12 10.21 -23.21
CA ALA A 13 15.32 10.33 -24.64
C ALA A 13 14.97 9.04 -25.38
N ALA A 14 15.32 7.87 -24.83
CA ALA A 14 14.97 6.58 -25.42
C ALA A 14 13.45 6.34 -25.40
N LEU A 15 12.76 6.65 -24.30
CA LEU A 15 11.30 6.50 -24.20
C LEU A 15 10.55 7.44 -25.15
N ASN A 16 11.02 8.68 -25.31
CA ASN A 16 10.45 9.62 -26.28
C ASN A 16 10.64 9.17 -27.74
N GLN A 17 11.60 8.27 -28.02
CA GLN A 17 11.79 7.67 -29.33
C GLN A 17 10.98 6.37 -29.52
N ALA A 18 10.46 5.79 -28.44
CA ALA A 18 9.80 4.48 -28.46
C ALA A 18 8.30 4.55 -28.84
N GLY A 19 7.68 5.72 -28.81
CA GLY A 19 6.27 5.89 -29.20
C GLY A 19 5.73 7.31 -29.01
N ASP A 20 4.55 7.56 -29.59
CA ASP A 20 3.75 8.76 -29.35
C ASP A 20 2.30 8.35 -28.99
N PRO A 21 1.86 8.49 -27.72
CA PRO A 21 2.61 9.11 -26.62
C PRO A 21 3.76 8.23 -26.11
N ALA A 22 4.78 8.87 -25.54
CA ALA A 22 5.90 8.17 -24.90
C ALA A 22 5.40 7.30 -23.72
N PRO A 23 6.01 6.14 -23.48
CA PRO A 23 5.63 5.29 -22.34
C PRO A 23 5.83 5.99 -21.00
N GLU A 24 4.92 5.74 -20.08
CA GLU A 24 4.95 6.26 -18.72
C GLU A 24 6.01 5.52 -17.87
N VAL A 25 6.74 6.27 -17.05
CA VAL A 25 7.75 5.72 -16.13
C VAL A 25 7.18 5.65 -14.72
N ILE A 26 6.97 4.43 -14.23
CA ILE A 26 6.54 4.17 -12.85
C ILE A 26 7.74 3.66 -12.05
N LEU A 27 8.08 4.36 -10.96
CA LEU A 27 9.15 3.94 -10.05
C LEU A 27 8.58 3.62 -8.67
N ALA A 28 8.78 2.38 -8.22
CA ALA A 28 8.47 1.94 -6.86
C ALA A 28 9.75 1.86 -6.04
N VAL A 29 9.81 2.63 -4.95
CA VAL A 29 11.02 2.77 -4.12
C VAL A 29 10.69 2.47 -2.67
N SER A 30 11.49 1.62 -2.03
CA SER A 30 11.38 1.29 -0.62
C SER A 30 11.60 2.52 0.26
N SER A 31 10.77 2.68 1.28
CA SER A 31 10.85 3.77 2.26
C SER A 31 12.12 3.71 3.12
N ASP A 32 12.63 2.51 3.38
CA ASP A 32 13.88 2.26 4.11
C ASP A 32 15.14 2.61 3.29
N SER A 33 14.99 2.97 2.02
CA SER A 33 16.12 3.35 1.19
C SER A 33 16.60 4.75 1.53
N GLU A 34 17.88 4.88 1.90
CA GLU A 34 18.56 6.19 2.00
C GLU A 34 18.57 6.95 0.65
N LEU A 35 18.20 6.26 -0.44
CA LEU A 35 18.18 6.76 -1.81
C LEU A 35 16.92 7.54 -2.18
N PHE A 36 16.31 8.26 -1.23
CA PHE A 36 15.27 9.26 -1.54
C PHE A 36 15.88 10.44 -2.30
N HIS A 37 16.23 10.17 -3.55
CA HIS A 37 16.91 11.07 -4.44
C HIS A 37 15.87 11.80 -5.26
N LYS A 38 15.90 13.12 -5.19
CA LYS A 38 15.11 14.03 -6.04
C LYS A 38 15.20 13.62 -7.52
N GLU A 39 16.37 13.12 -7.88
CA GLU A 39 16.73 12.56 -9.17
C GLU A 39 15.82 11.42 -9.65
N LEU A 40 15.37 10.53 -8.76
CA LEU A 40 14.46 9.44 -9.11
C LEU A 40 13.03 9.95 -9.32
N ILE A 41 12.61 10.91 -8.49
CA ILE A 41 11.30 11.56 -8.61
C ILE A 41 11.19 12.33 -9.94
N GLU A 42 12.23 13.07 -10.31
CA GLU A 42 12.31 13.80 -11.58
C GLU A 42 12.18 12.85 -12.80
N LEU A 43 12.73 11.63 -12.69
CA LEU A 43 12.66 10.61 -13.73
C LEU A 43 11.28 9.94 -13.87
N SER A 44 10.53 9.76 -12.78
CA SER A 44 9.22 9.09 -12.80
C SER A 44 8.09 9.99 -13.24
N ASP A 45 7.07 9.45 -13.90
CA ASP A 45 5.74 10.09 -14.04
C ASP A 45 4.86 9.76 -12.82
N VAL A 46 4.95 8.50 -12.37
CA VAL A 46 4.34 8.00 -11.12
C VAL A 46 5.44 7.52 -10.19
N PHE A 47 5.48 8.12 -8.99
CA PHE A 47 6.38 7.72 -7.92
C PHE A 47 5.59 6.97 -6.83
N VAL A 48 5.91 5.71 -6.62
CA VAL A 48 5.30 4.87 -5.59
C VAL A 48 6.26 4.72 -4.42
N LEU A 49 5.82 5.18 -3.25
CA LEU A 49 6.55 4.87 -2.01
C LEU A 49 6.07 3.53 -1.47
N VAL A 50 6.99 2.58 -1.43
CA VAL A 50 6.79 1.23 -0.89
C VAL A 50 7.15 1.24 0.59
N ASP A 51 6.14 1.11 1.43
CA ASP A 51 6.27 1.04 2.89
C ASP A 51 5.50 -0.14 3.49
N HIS A 52 5.53 -1.26 2.77
CA HIS A 52 5.08 -2.53 3.27
C HIS A 52 6.28 -3.41 3.62
N HIS A 53 6.05 -4.36 4.51
CA HIS A 53 7.07 -5.34 4.90
C HIS A 53 7.50 -6.17 3.70
N ILE A 54 8.81 -6.40 3.60
CA ILE A 54 9.39 -7.38 2.68
C ILE A 54 9.84 -8.57 3.53
N PRO A 55 9.34 -9.79 3.26
CA PRO A 55 9.73 -10.98 3.99
C PRO A 55 11.25 -11.16 4.06
N ARG A 56 11.74 -11.51 5.25
CA ARG A 56 13.17 -11.68 5.52
C ARG A 56 13.58 -13.14 5.42
N GLU A 57 14.88 -13.37 5.21
CA GLU A 57 15.46 -14.70 5.29
C GLU A 57 15.30 -15.32 6.69
N ALA A 58 15.17 -16.65 6.71
CA ALA A 58 15.00 -17.45 7.91
C ALA A 58 16.12 -17.23 8.93
N GLY A 59 15.78 -17.32 10.23
CA GLY A 59 16.73 -17.22 11.33
C GLY A 59 17.03 -15.79 11.81
N SER A 60 16.38 -14.78 11.24
CA SER A 60 16.37 -13.40 11.75
C SER A 60 15.41 -13.24 12.95
N GLN A 61 15.51 -12.12 13.67
CA GLN A 61 14.59 -11.85 14.78
C GLN A 61 13.19 -11.56 14.23
N CYS A 62 12.19 -12.25 14.76
CA CYS A 62 10.82 -12.18 14.31
C CYS A 62 10.15 -10.89 14.75
N LYS A 63 10.23 -9.89 13.87
CA LYS A 63 9.57 -8.61 14.07
C LYS A 63 8.23 -8.64 13.34
N VAL A 64 7.20 -9.12 14.05
CA VAL A 64 5.82 -9.03 13.58
C VAL A 64 5.52 -7.57 13.22
N THR A 65 5.09 -7.36 11.99
CA THR A 65 4.80 -6.06 11.42
C THR A 65 3.50 -6.13 10.65
N PHE A 66 3.00 -5.00 10.17
CA PHE A 66 1.72 -4.92 9.49
C PHE A 66 1.90 -4.82 7.96
N PRO A 67 0.89 -5.26 7.16
CA PRO A 67 1.00 -5.30 5.70
C PRO A 67 1.21 -3.92 5.08
N SER A 68 0.60 -2.89 5.63
CA SER A 68 0.62 -1.54 5.06
C SER A 68 0.77 -0.48 6.14
N VAL A 69 1.14 0.73 5.71
CA VAL A 69 1.40 1.89 6.55
C VAL A 69 0.29 2.18 7.56
N SER A 70 0.66 2.69 8.74
CA SER A 70 -0.32 3.24 9.68
C SER A 70 -0.86 4.57 9.15
N PRO A 71 -2.20 4.71 8.99
CA PRO A 71 -2.79 6.01 8.68
C PRO A 71 -2.71 6.99 9.87
N ARG A 72 -2.53 6.48 11.10
CA ARG A 72 -2.60 7.27 12.36
C ARG A 72 -1.26 7.32 13.09
N THR A 73 -0.20 7.58 12.35
CA THR A 73 1.15 7.74 12.91
C THR A 73 1.51 9.22 13.13
N SER A 74 2.11 9.49 14.29
CA SER A 74 2.70 10.78 14.63
C SER A 74 4.21 10.83 14.35
N SER A 75 4.80 9.71 13.89
CA SER A 75 6.23 9.68 13.58
C SER A 75 6.51 10.45 12.30
N ILE A 76 7.34 11.49 12.39
CA ILE A 76 7.80 12.28 11.24
C ILE A 76 8.59 11.45 10.21
N THR A 77 9.13 10.30 10.64
CA THR A 77 9.81 9.35 9.75
C THR A 77 8.84 8.36 9.11
N SER A 78 7.54 8.48 9.36
CA SER A 78 6.53 7.66 8.70
C SER A 78 6.55 7.92 7.20
N PRO A 79 6.65 6.88 6.37
CA PRO A 79 6.60 7.01 4.92
C PRO A 79 5.31 7.64 4.41
N MET A 80 4.19 7.50 5.14
CA MET A 80 2.98 8.27 4.87
C MET A 80 3.20 9.79 4.98
N LEU A 81 3.88 10.25 6.03
CA LEU A 81 4.19 11.67 6.22
C LEU A 81 5.29 12.16 5.28
N ILE A 82 6.22 11.28 4.88
CA ILE A 82 7.20 11.59 3.83
C ILE A 82 6.48 11.79 2.49
N THR A 83 5.58 10.86 2.11
CA THR A 83 4.77 11.00 0.89
C THR A 83 3.94 12.28 0.91
N LYS A 84 3.35 12.63 2.06
CA LYS A 84 2.65 13.90 2.26
C LYS A 84 3.53 15.10 1.95
N ASP A 85 4.70 15.16 2.57
CA ASP A 85 5.63 16.26 2.41
C ASP A 85 6.10 16.37 0.95
N LEU A 86 6.39 15.25 0.30
CA LEU A 86 6.73 15.18 -1.12
C LEU A 86 5.58 15.68 -2.02
N MET A 87 4.35 15.24 -1.77
CA MET A 87 3.17 15.69 -2.50
C MET A 87 2.91 17.19 -2.33
N GLN A 88 3.14 17.73 -1.13
CA GLN A 88 2.93 19.15 -0.84
C GLN A 88 4.04 20.04 -1.42
N ARG A 89 5.28 19.54 -1.49
CA ARG A 89 6.44 20.27 -2.02
C ARG A 89 6.58 20.14 -3.52
N SER A 90 6.01 19.11 -4.13
CA SER A 90 6.06 18.92 -5.58
C SER A 90 5.25 20.02 -6.28
N SER A 91 5.95 20.91 -6.97
CA SER A 91 5.36 21.91 -7.87
C SER A 91 5.09 21.35 -9.28
N GLU A 92 5.29 20.04 -9.50
CA GLU A 92 5.29 19.41 -10.82
C GLU A 92 4.11 18.44 -11.01
N ASN A 93 3.73 18.20 -12.27
CA ASN A 93 2.73 17.22 -12.73
C ASN A 93 3.18 15.77 -12.47
N LYS A 94 3.45 15.42 -11.21
CA LYS A 94 3.87 14.08 -10.79
C LYS A 94 2.77 13.43 -9.96
N THR A 95 2.52 12.16 -10.22
CA THR A 95 1.60 11.36 -9.41
C THR A 95 2.39 10.65 -8.32
N PHE A 96 2.05 10.89 -7.05
CA PHE A 96 2.63 10.13 -5.93
C PHE A 96 1.60 9.15 -5.39
N CYS A 97 1.98 7.88 -5.30
CA CYS A 97 1.12 6.81 -4.82
C CYS A 97 1.66 6.22 -3.51
N ILE A 98 0.73 5.89 -2.61
CA ILE A 98 1.02 5.14 -1.38
C ILE A 98 0.84 3.65 -1.69
N SER A 99 1.77 2.80 -1.27
CA SER A 99 1.63 1.35 -1.42
C SER A 99 0.64 0.76 -0.39
N ILE A 100 -0.20 -0.17 -0.83
CA ILE A 100 -0.98 -1.07 0.03
C ILE A 100 -0.62 -2.51 -0.35
N ASN A 101 -0.19 -3.31 0.62
CA ASN A 101 0.06 -4.74 0.43
C ASN A 101 -1.21 -5.54 0.72
N LEU A 102 -1.70 -6.27 -0.29
CA LEU A 102 -2.87 -7.14 -0.17
C LEU A 102 -2.49 -8.57 0.26
N ALA A 103 -1.21 -8.90 0.42
CA ALA A 103 -0.78 -10.13 1.04
C ALA A 103 -1.23 -10.19 2.52
N VAL A 104 -1.45 -11.41 3.00
CA VAL A 104 -1.36 -11.70 4.42
C VAL A 104 0.10 -11.94 4.73
N LEU A 105 0.64 -11.25 5.74
CA LEU A 105 1.98 -11.57 6.23
C LEU A 105 1.88 -12.67 7.27
N LYS A 106 2.55 -13.78 7.02
CA LYS A 106 2.62 -14.94 7.90
C LYS A 106 4.02 -15.05 8.48
N PHE A 107 4.09 -15.20 9.80
CA PHE A 107 5.34 -15.33 10.55
C PHE A 107 5.30 -16.66 11.31
N ALA A 108 6.20 -17.58 10.98
CA ALA A 108 6.38 -18.81 11.74
C ALA A 108 7.46 -18.59 12.81
N THR A 109 7.17 -18.97 14.05
CA THR A 109 8.06 -18.74 15.19
C THR A 109 8.37 -20.04 15.94
N ASP A 110 9.62 -20.20 16.35
CA ASP A 110 10.11 -21.40 17.04
C ASP A 110 9.35 -21.64 18.36
N ALA A 111 9.01 -20.53 19.04
CA ALA A 111 8.47 -20.51 20.40
C ALA A 111 6.99 -20.07 20.47
N GLY A 112 6.33 -19.81 19.34
CA GLY A 112 4.93 -19.35 19.33
C GLY A 112 4.72 -17.99 19.98
N ASN A 113 5.76 -17.13 20.06
CA ASN A 113 5.68 -15.80 20.67
C ASN A 113 6.28 -14.73 19.74
N PRO A 114 5.66 -13.54 19.62
CA PRO A 114 6.25 -12.42 18.88
C PRO A 114 7.61 -12.03 19.46
N GLY A 115 8.59 -11.72 18.62
CA GLY A 115 9.94 -11.33 19.05
C GLY A 115 10.93 -12.47 19.27
N SER A 116 10.49 -13.74 19.16
CA SER A 116 11.38 -14.91 19.05
C SER A 116 12.09 -14.96 17.68
N ARG A 117 12.84 -16.02 17.36
CA ARG A 117 13.38 -16.16 15.99
C ARG A 117 12.24 -16.50 15.04
N CYS A 118 12.33 -16.00 13.80
CA CYS A 118 11.41 -16.43 12.74
C CYS A 118 12.02 -17.67 12.09
N ASP A 119 11.25 -18.75 12.07
CA ASP A 119 11.50 -19.91 11.22
C ASP A 119 11.26 -19.53 9.74
N SER A 120 10.19 -18.77 9.47
CA SER A 120 9.88 -18.21 8.15
C SER A 120 9.05 -16.93 8.25
N GLU A 121 9.16 -16.11 7.20
CA GLU A 121 8.24 -15.01 6.91
C GLU A 121 7.73 -15.21 5.48
N ASP A 122 6.42 -15.23 5.30
CA ASP A 122 5.78 -15.57 4.02
C ASP A 122 4.66 -14.58 3.69
N GLU A 123 4.50 -14.26 2.41
CA GLU A 123 3.34 -13.58 1.86
C GLU A 123 2.34 -14.62 1.34
N VAL A 124 1.17 -14.67 1.96
CA VAL A 124 0.15 -15.68 1.65
C VAL A 124 -1.19 -15.05 1.26
N ALA A 125 -2.05 -15.85 0.64
CA ALA A 125 -3.36 -15.41 0.21
C ALA A 125 -4.29 -15.12 1.39
N TYR A 126 -5.25 -14.21 1.19
CA TYR A 126 -6.29 -13.93 2.18
C TYR A 126 -7.08 -15.17 2.61
N SER A 127 -7.19 -16.12 1.68
CA SER A 127 -7.89 -17.38 1.92
C SER A 127 -7.36 -18.16 3.11
N GLU A 128 -6.06 -18.02 3.41
CA GLU A 128 -5.42 -18.73 4.50
C GLU A 128 -5.97 -18.28 5.86
N VAL A 129 -6.25 -16.99 6.03
CA VAL A 129 -6.77 -16.48 7.31
C VAL A 129 -8.28 -16.69 7.48
N CYS A 130 -9.03 -16.90 6.40
CA CYS A 130 -10.44 -17.25 6.50
C CYS A 130 -10.66 -18.66 7.08
N GLN A 131 -9.74 -19.59 6.77
CA GLN A 131 -9.88 -21.00 7.15
C GLN A 131 -9.66 -21.23 8.65
N LEU A 132 -9.03 -20.26 9.33
CA LEU A 132 -8.65 -20.33 10.74
C LEU A 132 -9.84 -20.01 11.65
N ASN A 133 -10.89 -20.81 11.54
CA ASN A 133 -12.19 -20.63 12.22
C ASN A 133 -12.13 -20.64 13.75
N SER A 134 -11.06 -21.19 14.35
CA SER A 134 -10.87 -21.25 15.80
C SER A 134 -10.12 -20.04 16.38
N ALA A 135 -9.45 -19.24 15.55
CA ALA A 135 -8.66 -18.10 15.99
C ALA A 135 -9.50 -16.82 15.92
N VAL A 136 -9.48 -16.02 16.99
CA VAL A 136 -10.16 -14.71 17.02
C VAL A 136 -9.18 -13.63 16.61
N PRO A 137 -9.43 -12.90 15.51
CA PRO A 137 -8.56 -11.80 15.11
C PRO A 137 -8.59 -10.66 16.13
N VAL A 138 -7.41 -10.13 16.46
CA VAL A 138 -7.23 -8.90 17.22
C VAL A 138 -7.10 -7.74 16.24
N TYR A 139 -7.91 -6.70 16.42
CA TYR A 139 -7.94 -5.55 15.54
C TYR A 139 -7.19 -4.37 16.15
N ASP A 140 -6.19 -3.86 15.43
CA ASP A 140 -5.51 -2.62 15.75
C ASP A 140 -6.12 -1.48 14.92
N MET A 141 -6.85 -0.58 15.58
CA MET A 141 -7.52 0.54 14.93
C MET A 141 -6.60 1.72 14.60
N ASN A 142 -5.40 1.78 15.21
CA ASN A 142 -4.38 2.77 14.85
C ASN A 142 -3.73 2.40 13.51
N TRP A 143 -3.50 1.11 13.30
CA TRP A 143 -2.97 0.58 12.05
C TRP A 143 -4.04 0.22 11.03
N MET A 144 -5.30 0.11 11.45
CA MET A 144 -6.42 -0.42 10.66
C MET A 144 -6.04 -1.79 10.07
N THR A 145 -5.56 -2.67 10.94
CA THR A 145 -5.03 -3.99 10.59
C THR A 145 -5.57 -5.02 11.57
N ALA A 146 -5.71 -6.25 11.12
CA ALA A 146 -6.04 -7.40 11.93
C ALA A 146 -4.80 -8.26 12.11
N SER A 147 -4.70 -8.89 13.28
CA SER A 147 -3.71 -9.92 13.56
C SER A 147 -4.40 -11.16 14.10
N LEU A 148 -3.86 -12.32 13.82
CA LEU A 148 -4.32 -13.58 14.41
C LEU A 148 -3.10 -14.42 14.79
N SER A 149 -3.27 -15.27 15.79
CA SER A 149 -2.27 -16.27 16.16
C SER A 149 -2.92 -17.64 16.10
N ASP A 150 -2.24 -18.57 15.44
CA ASP A 150 -2.61 -19.98 15.41
C ASP A 150 -1.37 -20.83 15.69
N SER A 151 -1.33 -21.44 16.87
CA SER A 151 -0.18 -22.23 17.34
C SER A 151 1.15 -21.44 17.28
N ARG A 152 2.04 -21.77 16.35
CA ARG A 152 3.36 -21.15 16.15
C ARG A 152 3.38 -20.08 15.06
N GLN A 153 2.22 -19.79 14.49
CA GLN A 153 2.09 -18.86 13.38
C GLN A 153 1.38 -17.58 13.83
N PHE A 154 1.90 -16.47 13.36
CA PHE A 154 1.27 -15.16 13.48
C PHE A 154 0.92 -14.68 12.08
N TYR A 155 -0.28 -14.13 11.95
CA TYR A 155 -0.72 -13.55 10.70
C TYR A 155 -1.07 -12.10 10.96
N THR A 156 -0.69 -11.22 10.04
CA THR A 156 -1.19 -9.85 10.00
C THR A 156 -1.76 -9.58 8.62
N PHE A 157 -2.91 -8.93 8.59
CA PHE A 157 -3.68 -8.77 7.37
C PHE A 157 -4.67 -7.60 7.51
N GLU A 158 -5.12 -7.06 6.40
CA GLU A 158 -6.15 -6.02 6.40
C GLU A 158 -7.45 -6.61 5.88
N LYS A 159 -8.59 -6.22 6.48
CA LYS A 159 -9.93 -6.58 5.97
C LYS A 159 -10.43 -5.53 4.98
N ALA A 160 -11.45 -5.87 4.21
CA ALA A 160 -12.07 -4.98 3.23
C ALA A 160 -12.52 -3.65 3.85
N GLU A 161 -13.21 -3.69 4.99
CA GLU A 161 -13.71 -2.52 5.70
C GLU A 161 -12.59 -1.68 6.32
N MET A 162 -11.49 -2.34 6.71
CA MET A 162 -10.31 -1.67 7.24
C MET A 162 -9.58 -0.90 6.14
N LEU A 163 -9.42 -1.51 4.96
CA LEU A 163 -8.83 -0.86 3.80
C LEU A 163 -9.70 0.28 3.27
N LEU A 164 -11.03 0.10 3.24
CA LEU A 164 -11.96 1.19 2.94
C LEU A 164 -11.71 2.37 3.88
N SER A 165 -11.69 2.12 5.19
CA SER A 165 -11.48 3.15 6.21
C SER A 165 -10.10 3.80 6.11
N LYS A 166 -9.06 3.01 5.83
CA LYS A 166 -7.67 3.47 5.68
C LYS A 166 -7.54 4.40 4.48
N VAL A 167 -8.05 4.00 3.33
CA VAL A 167 -7.98 4.80 2.10
C VAL A 167 -8.85 6.05 2.21
N LEU A 168 -10.04 5.98 2.83
CA LEU A 168 -10.85 7.17 3.10
C LEU A 168 -10.13 8.16 4.03
N PHE A 169 -9.48 7.66 5.08
CA PHE A 169 -8.69 8.50 5.98
C PHE A 169 -7.53 9.18 5.24
N LEU A 170 -6.79 8.42 4.43
CA LEU A 170 -5.71 8.96 3.61
C LEU A 170 -6.25 9.98 2.61
N LYS A 171 -7.38 9.70 1.95
CA LYS A 171 -8.00 10.61 0.97
C LYS A 171 -8.46 11.92 1.60
N ALA A 172 -8.90 11.91 2.86
CA ALA A 172 -9.22 13.14 3.59
C ALA A 172 -7.98 14.05 3.72
N TRP A 173 -6.80 13.46 3.84
CA TRP A 173 -5.51 14.16 3.94
C TRP A 173 -4.92 14.49 2.56
N PHE A 174 -5.23 13.68 1.54
CA PHE A 174 -4.73 13.77 0.17
C PHE A 174 -5.90 13.66 -0.82
N PRO A 175 -6.55 14.75 -1.22
CA PRO A 175 -7.71 14.69 -2.11
C PRO A 175 -7.43 14.01 -3.47
N THR A 176 -6.19 14.13 -3.96
CA THR A 176 -5.67 13.49 -5.18
C THR A 176 -4.90 12.20 -4.89
N LEU A 177 -5.25 11.49 -3.81
CA LEU A 177 -4.60 10.25 -3.39
C LEU A 177 -4.50 9.24 -4.55
N CYS A 178 -3.29 8.78 -4.83
CA CYS A 178 -3.05 7.58 -5.61
C CYS A 178 -2.67 6.41 -4.68
N VAL A 179 -3.09 5.20 -5.02
CA VAL A 179 -2.73 3.96 -4.34
C VAL A 179 -2.12 2.99 -5.35
N ALA A 180 -1.00 2.40 -4.98
CA ALA A 180 -0.42 1.24 -5.68
C ALA A 180 -0.72 -0.03 -4.87
N ALA A 181 -1.52 -0.93 -5.42
CA ALA A 181 -1.81 -2.21 -4.79
C ALA A 181 -0.73 -3.24 -5.13
N PHE A 182 -0.12 -3.83 -4.12
CA PHE A 182 0.84 -4.91 -4.23
C PHE A 182 0.18 -6.24 -3.88
N HIS A 183 0.62 -7.32 -4.54
CA HIS A 183 0.10 -8.67 -4.35
C HIS A 183 -1.42 -8.77 -4.50
N ALA A 184 -1.97 -8.09 -5.52
CA ALA A 184 -3.41 -8.07 -5.78
C ALA A 184 -3.98 -9.46 -6.08
N GLU A 185 -3.16 -10.36 -6.62
CA GLU A 185 -3.49 -11.76 -6.84
C GLU A 185 -3.77 -12.52 -5.52
N LEU A 186 -3.15 -12.11 -4.41
CA LEU A 186 -3.37 -12.70 -3.07
C LEU A 186 -4.67 -12.22 -2.42
N ASP A 187 -5.41 -11.32 -3.08
CA ASP A 187 -6.78 -10.94 -2.72
C ASP A 187 -7.87 -11.77 -3.40
N ALA A 188 -7.48 -12.65 -4.33
CA ALA A 188 -8.40 -13.68 -4.77
C ALA A 188 -8.74 -14.60 -3.59
N VAL A 189 -10.01 -14.95 -3.47
CA VAL A 189 -10.49 -15.84 -2.40
C VAL A 189 -10.83 -17.20 -2.97
N ASP A 190 -10.44 -18.26 -2.27
CA ASP A 190 -11.03 -19.57 -2.48
C ASP A 190 -12.42 -19.56 -1.83
N ARG A 191 -13.47 -19.76 -2.63
CA ARG A 191 -14.87 -19.71 -2.14
C ARG A 191 -15.23 -20.89 -1.25
N GLU A 192 -14.51 -22.01 -1.35
CA GLU A 192 -14.71 -23.15 -0.45
C GLU A 192 -14.12 -22.83 0.93
N ALA A 193 -12.96 -22.17 0.93
CA ALA A 193 -12.24 -21.72 2.13
C ALA A 193 -12.87 -20.50 2.82
N CYS A 194 -13.34 -19.52 2.04
CA CYS A 194 -13.93 -18.27 2.48
C CYS A 194 -15.35 -18.10 1.89
N PRO A 195 -16.35 -18.91 2.28
CA PRO A 195 -17.68 -18.83 1.67
C PRO A 195 -18.39 -17.49 1.91
N GLN A 196 -17.95 -16.73 2.91
CA GLN A 196 -18.49 -15.42 3.27
C GLN A 196 -17.72 -14.24 2.62
N SER A 197 -16.66 -14.51 1.86
CA SER A 197 -15.83 -13.46 1.24
C SER A 197 -16.07 -13.34 -0.25
N GLU A 198 -16.10 -12.11 -0.75
CA GLU A 198 -16.21 -11.80 -2.17
C GLU A 198 -14.81 -11.80 -2.83
N GLN A 199 -14.76 -12.13 -4.12
CA GLN A 199 -13.52 -12.04 -4.92
C GLN A 199 -13.00 -10.61 -4.93
N TYR A 200 -11.71 -10.44 -4.61
CA TYR A 200 -11.04 -9.13 -4.62
C TYR A 200 -11.72 -8.08 -3.72
N ALA A 201 -12.39 -8.49 -2.64
CA ALA A 201 -13.17 -7.59 -1.79
C ALA A 201 -12.33 -6.44 -1.21
N ARG A 202 -11.05 -6.68 -0.93
CA ARG A 202 -10.13 -5.69 -0.37
C ARG A 202 -9.69 -4.69 -1.43
N LEU A 203 -9.33 -5.14 -2.62
CA LEU A 203 -9.00 -4.29 -3.77
C LEU A 203 -10.22 -3.44 -4.19
N LEU A 204 -11.42 -4.03 -4.24
CA LEU A 204 -12.66 -3.31 -4.51
C LEU A 204 -12.96 -2.24 -3.45
N SER A 205 -12.64 -2.52 -2.19
CA SER A 205 -12.79 -1.54 -1.10
C SER A 205 -11.82 -0.36 -1.24
N VAL A 206 -10.58 -0.62 -1.66
CA VAL A 206 -9.63 0.45 -2.02
C VAL A 206 -10.18 1.30 -3.15
N ARG A 207 -10.67 0.67 -4.24
CA ARG A 207 -11.27 1.39 -5.37
C ARG A 207 -12.45 2.25 -4.95
N LYS A 208 -13.37 1.69 -4.17
CA LYS A 208 -14.55 2.39 -3.64
C LYS A 208 -14.17 3.63 -2.82
N ALA A 209 -13.15 3.54 -1.97
CA ALA A 209 -12.66 4.69 -1.22
C ALA A 209 -12.06 5.77 -2.13
N LEU A 210 -11.31 5.37 -3.16
CA LEU A 210 -10.75 6.30 -4.15
C LEU A 210 -11.84 6.99 -4.99
N ASP A 211 -12.96 6.34 -5.27
CA ASP A 211 -14.09 6.93 -5.99
C ASP A 211 -15.00 7.80 -5.08
N SER A 212 -14.88 7.68 -3.76
CA SER A 212 -15.75 8.38 -2.80
C SER A 212 -15.41 9.87 -2.69
N ALA A 213 -16.39 10.77 -2.68
CA ALA A 213 -16.13 12.20 -2.45
C ALA A 213 -15.62 12.44 -1.01
N VAL A 214 -14.30 12.69 -0.90
CA VAL A 214 -13.54 13.11 0.31
C VAL A 214 -14.10 14.37 0.98
N HIS A 215 -14.28 15.34 0.10
CA HIS A 215 -14.66 16.71 0.36
C HIS A 215 -15.84 16.99 -0.54
N GLY A 216 -16.84 17.73 -0.05
CA GLY A 216 -18.01 18.11 -0.84
C GLY A 216 -17.57 18.71 -2.16
N GLU A 217 -17.58 17.90 -3.22
CA GLU A 217 -17.58 18.41 -4.57
C GLU A 217 -18.78 19.35 -4.62
N ASN A 218 -18.50 20.62 -4.91
CA ASN A 218 -19.47 21.69 -4.91
C ASN A 218 -20.65 21.33 -5.82
N HIS A 219 -21.68 20.71 -5.22
CA HIS A 219 -22.99 20.46 -5.83
C HIS A 219 -23.67 21.76 -6.28
N TRP A 220 -23.09 22.92 -5.95
CA TRP A 220 -23.56 24.25 -6.32
C TRP A 220 -23.16 24.73 -7.72
N LYS A 221 -22.24 24.05 -8.44
CA LYS A 221 -21.81 24.50 -9.77
C LYS A 221 -22.60 23.92 -10.97
N ARG A 222 -23.63 23.10 -10.74
CA ARG A 222 -24.42 22.51 -11.85
C ARG A 222 -25.75 23.20 -12.20
N ASN A 223 -26.18 24.24 -11.49
CA ASN A 223 -27.44 24.94 -11.79
C ASN A 223 -27.27 26.43 -12.10
N ALA A 224 -26.35 26.79 -13.00
CA ALA A 224 -26.22 28.17 -13.49
C ALA A 224 -26.11 28.28 -15.02
N VAL A 225 -26.50 27.23 -15.75
CA VAL A 225 -26.73 27.29 -17.20
C VAL A 225 -27.98 26.46 -17.49
N ASP A 226 -29.14 27.03 -17.22
CA ASP A 226 -30.44 26.66 -17.81
C ASP A 226 -31.52 27.60 -17.27
N VAL A 227 -31.42 28.90 -17.61
CA VAL A 227 -32.58 29.77 -17.87
C VAL A 227 -32.15 30.79 -18.92
N ALA A 228 -32.47 30.50 -20.18
CA ALA A 228 -32.69 31.50 -21.21
C ALA A 228 -34.19 31.78 -21.27
#